data_AF-A0AAU2X0S8-F1
#
_entry.id   AF-A0AAU2X0S8-F1
#
_cell.length_a   1.000
_cell.length_b   1.000
_cell.length_c   1.000
_cell.angle_alpha   90.00
_cell.angle_beta   90.00
_cell.angle_gamma   90.00
#
_symmetry.space_group_name_H-M   'P 1'
#
loop_
_entity.id
_entity.type
_entity.pdbx_description
1 polymer ?
#
loop_
_entity_poly.entity_id
_entity_poly.type
_entity_poly.pdbx_seq_one_letter_code
_entity_poly.pdbx_strand_id
1 'polypeptide(L)'
;MFHETVTHAGGTSKGTASEAHALMLLRRAHRRGYAIEATREGGARITWTRAVYPVGHVHRSIILTPEMPVGTLTDAVVRDLGLIASARPARYVESDAGRRMILAGLTEISPMATALLRARRLITADDHDTVRLTLSARLGLVARAHGTRTSEPMGWARPSDIGMHSLTAGLNRPGRRAGVLRSSASVATCTCGALSAHGGDRDEARRLALAHRHEMTAAFVASLSTTTTTAITA
;
A
#
# COMPACT_ATOMS: atom_id res chain seq x y z
N MET A 1 -17.73 -1.97 -1.36
CA MET A 1 -17.88 -3.42 -1.14
C MET A 1 -16.64 -4.13 -1.65
N PHE A 2 -16.32 -5.30 -1.12
CA PHE A 2 -15.16 -6.11 -1.51
C PHE A 2 -15.61 -7.53 -1.88
N HIS A 3 -14.95 -8.13 -2.86
CA HIS A 3 -14.91 -9.58 -3.04
C HIS A 3 -13.86 -10.15 -2.10
N GLU A 4 -14.28 -11.10 -1.27
CA GLU A 4 -13.41 -11.80 -0.34
C GLU A 4 -13.02 -13.16 -0.93
N THR A 5 -11.73 -13.48 -0.91
CA THR A 5 -11.22 -14.83 -1.20
C THR A 5 -10.40 -15.32 -0.01
N VAL A 6 -10.82 -16.41 0.62
CA VAL A 6 -10.13 -17.01 1.77
C VAL A 6 -9.48 -18.32 1.31
N THR A 7 -8.16 -18.42 1.50
CA THR A 7 -7.39 -19.64 1.26
C THR A 7 -7.13 -20.34 2.60
N HIS A 8 -7.54 -21.60 2.69
CA HIS A 8 -7.38 -22.46 3.85
C HIS A 8 -6.92 -23.87 3.45
N ALA A 9 -6.64 -24.73 4.42
CA ALA A 9 -6.12 -26.08 4.18
C ALA A 9 -6.98 -26.92 3.22
N GLY A 10 -8.31 -26.78 3.28
CA GLY A 10 -9.26 -27.49 2.40
C GLY A 10 -9.58 -26.81 1.07
N GLY A 11 -8.80 -25.80 0.63
CA GLY A 11 -9.05 -25.07 -0.63
C GLY A 11 -9.36 -23.58 -0.45
N THR A 12 -10.16 -23.02 -1.36
CA THR A 12 -10.48 -21.60 -1.42
C THR A 12 -11.99 -21.35 -1.36
N SER A 13 -12.44 -20.45 -0.48
CA SER A 13 -13.83 -19.97 -0.44
C SER A 13 -13.91 -18.52 -0.93
N LYS A 14 -15.01 -18.17 -1.60
CA LYS A 14 -15.27 -16.82 -2.09
C LYS A 14 -16.53 -16.24 -1.44
N GLY A 15 -16.56 -14.94 -1.22
CA GLY A 15 -17.69 -14.22 -0.63
C GLY A 15 -17.65 -12.73 -0.95
N THR A 16 -18.55 -11.98 -0.33
CA THR A 16 -18.55 -10.52 -0.37
C THR A 16 -18.43 -9.96 1.04
N ALA A 17 -17.72 -8.85 1.17
CA ALA A 17 -17.50 -8.15 2.42
C ALA A 17 -17.90 -6.67 2.27
N SER A 18 -18.67 -6.16 3.23
CA SER A 18 -18.88 -4.72 3.38
C SER A 18 -17.58 -4.03 3.81
N GLU A 19 -17.51 -2.71 3.71
CA GLU A 19 -16.32 -1.97 4.21
C GLU A 19 -16.11 -2.18 5.71
N ALA A 20 -17.19 -2.24 6.49
CA ALA A 20 -17.13 -2.50 7.93
C ALA A 20 -16.56 -3.89 8.23
N HIS A 21 -16.97 -4.91 7.46
CA HIS A 21 -16.44 -6.27 7.60
C HIS A 21 -14.95 -6.34 7.21
N ALA A 22 -14.57 -5.73 6.08
CA ALA A 22 -13.18 -5.63 5.65
C ALA A 22 -12.30 -4.94 6.70
N LEU A 23 -12.77 -3.83 7.26
CA LEU A 23 -12.06 -3.12 8.32
C LEU A 23 -11.92 -3.95 9.60
N MET A 24 -12.96 -4.70 9.97
CA MET A 24 -12.92 -5.64 11.11
C MET A 24 -11.85 -6.72 10.89
N LEU A 25 -11.75 -7.29 9.69
CA LEU A 25 -10.72 -8.28 9.35
C LEU A 25 -9.32 -7.70 9.42
N LEU A 26 -9.10 -6.50 8.87
CA LEU A 26 -7.80 -5.81 8.93
C LEU A 26 -7.37 -5.53 10.36
N ARG A 27 -8.28 -5.00 11.20
CA ARG A 27 -8.01 -4.76 12.62
C ARG A 27 -7.69 -6.05 13.37
N ARG A 28 -8.44 -7.13 13.09
CA ARG A 28 -8.20 -8.44 13.68
C ARG A 28 -6.84 -8.99 13.26
N ALA A 29 -6.47 -8.87 11.99
CA ALA A 29 -5.17 -9.29 11.48
C ALA A 29 -4.03 -8.51 12.16
N HIS A 30 -4.17 -7.19 12.28
CA HIS A 30 -3.18 -6.34 12.93
C HIS A 30 -2.98 -6.72 14.40
N ARG A 31 -4.07 -6.88 15.16
CA ARG A 31 -4.01 -7.31 16.57
C ARG A 31 -3.36 -8.68 16.76
N ARG A 32 -3.43 -9.55 15.75
CA ARG A 32 -2.83 -10.90 15.80
C ARG A 32 -1.42 -10.94 15.21
N GLY A 33 -0.86 -9.81 14.80
CA GLY A 33 0.47 -9.75 14.20
C GLY A 33 0.56 -10.45 12.84
N TYR A 34 -0.56 -10.55 12.10
CA TYR A 34 -0.55 -11.12 10.77
C TYR A 34 0.04 -10.13 9.77
N ALA A 35 0.63 -10.66 8.69
CA ALA A 35 1.11 -9.82 7.60
C ALA A 35 -0.09 -9.24 6.83
N ILE A 36 -0.08 -7.93 6.59
CA ILE A 36 -1.13 -7.20 5.88
C ILE A 36 -0.45 -6.38 4.78
N GLU A 37 -0.93 -6.48 3.56
CA GLU A 37 -0.41 -5.72 2.42
C GLU A 37 -1.57 -5.00 1.72
N ALA A 38 -1.50 -3.68 1.60
CA ALA A 38 -2.44 -2.92 0.76
C ALA A 38 -2.12 -3.14 -0.72
N THR A 39 -3.15 -3.34 -1.56
CA THR A 39 -2.97 -3.56 -3.00
C THR A 39 -3.18 -2.26 -3.77
N ARG A 40 -2.55 -2.15 -4.96
CA ARG A 40 -2.69 -0.97 -5.84
C ARG A 40 -4.13 -0.71 -6.30
N GLU A 41 -4.96 -1.75 -6.33
CA GLU A 41 -6.37 -1.66 -6.67
C GLU A 41 -7.23 -1.06 -5.54
N GLY A 42 -6.66 -0.84 -4.35
CA GLY A 42 -7.38 -0.40 -3.16
C GLY A 42 -7.90 -1.56 -2.30
N GLY A 43 -7.37 -2.75 -2.49
CA GLY A 43 -7.66 -3.93 -1.69
C GLY A 43 -6.64 -4.18 -0.59
N ALA A 44 -6.74 -5.36 0.02
CA ALA A 44 -5.74 -5.82 0.98
C ALA A 44 -5.54 -7.33 0.91
N ARG A 45 -4.32 -7.78 1.20
CA ARG A 45 -3.95 -9.19 1.37
C ARG A 45 -3.50 -9.40 2.80
N ILE A 46 -4.14 -10.33 3.50
CA ILE A 46 -3.78 -10.76 4.85
C ILE A 46 -3.17 -12.17 4.73
N THR A 47 -1.99 -12.40 5.28
CA THR A 47 -1.31 -13.70 5.27
C THR A 47 -0.83 -14.10 6.66
N TRP A 48 -0.95 -15.39 6.97
CA TRP A 48 -0.42 -15.98 8.20
C TRP A 48 -0.15 -17.47 8.02
N THR A 49 0.66 -18.03 8.91
CA THR A 49 0.91 -19.47 9.01
C THR A 49 0.18 -20.02 10.23
N ARG A 50 -0.33 -21.25 10.11
CA ARG A 50 -0.90 -21.99 11.24
C ARG A 50 -0.20 -23.35 11.32
N ALA A 51 0.28 -23.70 12.52
CA ALA A 51 0.75 -25.06 12.78
C ALA A 51 -0.44 -26.03 12.74
N VAL A 52 -0.28 -27.11 11.99
CA VAL A 52 -1.24 -28.21 11.83
C VAL A 52 -0.48 -29.50 12.06
N TYR A 53 -0.84 -30.24 13.09
CA TYR A 53 -0.30 -31.57 13.33
C TYR A 53 -1.07 -32.61 12.49
N PRO A 54 -0.41 -33.64 11.91
CA PRO A 54 1.04 -33.88 11.85
C PRO A 54 1.76 -33.17 10.69
N VAL A 55 1.04 -32.40 9.88
CA VAL A 55 1.40 -31.97 8.51
C VAL A 55 2.41 -30.80 8.46
N GLY A 56 2.65 -30.08 9.56
CA GLY A 56 3.58 -28.94 9.64
C GLY A 56 2.88 -27.58 9.62
N HIS A 57 3.40 -26.60 8.88
CA HIS A 57 2.79 -25.26 8.79
C HIS A 57 1.98 -25.09 7.50
N VAL A 58 0.74 -24.61 7.63
CA VAL A 58 -0.13 -24.29 6.49
C VAL A 58 -0.24 -22.79 6.33
N HIS A 59 0.05 -22.30 5.13
CA HIS A 59 -0.19 -20.91 4.74
C HIS A 59 -1.68 -20.66 4.55
N ARG A 60 -2.17 -19.57 5.14
CA ARG A 60 -3.54 -19.10 4.96
C ARG A 60 -3.52 -17.65 4.51
N SER A 61 -4.54 -17.28 3.76
CA SER A 61 -4.67 -15.90 3.31
C SER A 61 -6.12 -15.46 3.18
N ILE A 62 -6.35 -14.16 3.34
CA ILE A 62 -7.58 -13.49 2.95
C ILE A 62 -7.20 -12.41 1.95
N ILE A 63 -7.83 -12.40 0.80
CA ILE A 63 -7.69 -11.35 -0.21
C ILE A 63 -9.01 -10.59 -0.28
N LEU A 64 -8.93 -9.29 -0.08
CA LEU A 64 -10.03 -8.34 -0.20
C LEU A 64 -9.81 -7.54 -1.47
N THR A 65 -10.56 -7.84 -2.52
CA THR A 65 -10.52 -7.11 -3.79
C THR A 65 -11.72 -6.16 -3.86
N PRO A 66 -11.53 -4.85 -4.04
CA PRO A 66 -12.66 -3.93 -4.13
C PRO A 66 -13.49 -4.23 -5.38
N GLU A 67 -14.82 -4.17 -5.24
CA GLU A 67 -15.75 -4.35 -6.37
C GLU A 67 -15.48 -3.34 -7.49
N MET A 68 -15.09 -2.11 -7.11
CA MET A 68 -14.63 -1.07 -8.01
C MET A 68 -13.17 -0.71 -7.66
N PRO A 69 -12.19 -1.18 -8.44
CA PRO A 69 -10.79 -0.83 -8.25
C PRO A 69 -10.57 0.69 -8.31
N VAL A 70 -9.66 1.20 -7.49
CA VAL A 70 -9.34 2.65 -7.46
C VAL A 70 -8.77 3.17 -8.79
N GLY A 71 -8.23 2.27 -9.62
CA GLY A 71 -7.58 2.57 -10.88
C GLY A 71 -6.29 3.36 -10.70
N THR A 72 -5.85 4.05 -11.76
CA THR A 72 -4.70 4.94 -11.67
C THR A 72 -5.06 6.19 -10.87
N LEU A 73 -4.47 6.32 -9.70
CA LEU A 73 -4.52 7.55 -8.91
C LEU A 73 -3.50 8.54 -9.50
N THR A 74 -3.97 9.62 -10.13
CA THR A 74 -3.10 10.72 -10.62
C THR A 74 -2.67 11.62 -9.47
N ASP A 75 -1.68 12.49 -9.68
CA ASP A 75 -1.25 13.46 -8.65
C ASP A 75 -2.39 14.39 -8.22
N ALA A 76 -3.23 14.83 -9.16
CA ALA A 76 -4.40 15.63 -8.87
C ALA A 76 -5.38 14.89 -7.95
N VAL A 77 -5.73 13.64 -8.27
CA VAL A 77 -6.64 12.83 -7.45
C VAL A 77 -6.06 12.58 -6.06
N VAL A 78 -4.75 12.32 -5.94
CA VAL A 78 -4.12 12.13 -4.62
C VAL A 78 -4.12 13.39 -3.79
N ARG A 79 -3.90 14.55 -4.40
CA ARG A 79 -4.02 15.85 -3.74
C ARG A 79 -5.43 16.05 -3.20
N ASP A 80 -6.46 15.84 -4.03
CA ASP A 80 -7.87 15.99 -3.65
C ASP A 80 -8.27 15.04 -2.51
N LEU A 81 -7.88 13.76 -2.61
CA LEU A 81 -8.13 12.80 -1.54
C LEU A 81 -7.37 13.16 -0.25
N GLY A 82 -6.16 13.71 -0.36
CA GLY A 82 -5.38 14.22 0.76
C GLY A 82 -6.03 15.43 1.45
N LEU A 83 -6.63 16.34 0.68
CA LEU A 83 -7.42 17.45 1.21
C LEU A 83 -8.63 16.93 1.99
N ILE A 84 -9.38 15.98 1.44
CA ILE A 84 -10.53 15.37 2.14
C ILE A 84 -10.09 14.61 3.40
N ALA A 85 -8.95 13.92 3.38
CA ALA A 85 -8.45 13.18 4.53
C ALA A 85 -7.96 14.08 5.67
N SER A 86 -7.44 15.26 5.35
CA SER A 86 -6.87 16.22 6.30
C SER A 86 -7.90 17.22 6.83
N ALA A 87 -8.86 17.64 6.00
CA ALA A 87 -9.94 18.52 6.40
C ALA A 87 -10.97 17.78 7.28
N ARG A 88 -11.28 18.33 8.45
CA ARG A 88 -12.35 17.82 9.32
C ARG A 88 -13.30 18.95 9.72
N PRO A 89 -14.56 18.99 9.22
CA PRO A 89 -15.17 18.10 8.22
C PRO A 89 -14.96 18.57 6.76
N ALA A 90 -14.86 17.64 5.81
CA ALA A 90 -15.12 17.90 4.40
C ALA A 90 -16.60 17.65 4.11
N ARG A 91 -17.25 18.49 3.31
CA ARG A 91 -18.70 18.40 3.05
C ARG A 91 -19.07 18.70 1.61
N TYR A 92 -20.22 18.21 1.16
CA TYR A 92 -20.82 18.72 -0.07
C TYR A 92 -21.35 20.13 0.13
N VAL A 93 -21.17 20.95 -0.90
CA VAL A 93 -21.84 22.25 -1.06
C VAL A 93 -22.34 22.36 -2.50
N GLU A 94 -23.38 23.15 -2.70
CA GLU A 94 -23.87 23.47 -4.04
C GLU A 94 -23.20 24.76 -4.53
N SER A 95 -22.71 24.74 -5.77
CA SER A 95 -22.25 25.96 -6.44
C SER A 95 -23.44 26.84 -6.83
N ASP A 96 -23.21 28.11 -7.16
CA ASP A 96 -24.25 29.00 -7.69
C ASP A 96 -25.01 28.44 -8.90
N ALA A 97 -24.33 27.64 -9.73
CA ALA A 97 -24.92 26.92 -10.87
C ALA A 97 -25.65 25.61 -10.50
N GLY A 98 -25.93 25.34 -9.22
CA GLY A 98 -26.63 24.15 -8.73
C GLY A 98 -25.83 22.84 -8.81
N ARG A 99 -24.50 22.88 -8.99
CA ARG A 99 -23.66 21.68 -9.09
C ARG A 99 -23.05 21.34 -7.74
N ARG A 100 -23.04 20.06 -7.38
CA ARG A 100 -22.38 19.59 -6.16
C ARG A 100 -20.86 19.63 -6.29
N MET A 101 -20.21 20.21 -5.29
CA MET A 101 -18.77 20.28 -5.12
C MET A 101 -18.41 19.94 -3.68
N ILE A 102 -17.14 19.62 -3.41
CA ILE A 102 -16.67 19.30 -2.06
C ILE A 102 -15.90 20.48 -1.52
N LEU A 103 -16.29 20.96 -0.34
CA LEU A 103 -15.51 21.91 0.44
C LEU A 103 -14.70 21.13 1.49
N ALA A 104 -13.38 21.16 1.36
CA ALA A 104 -12.42 20.54 2.28
C ALA A 104 -11.61 21.64 2.99
N GLY A 105 -12.10 22.09 4.14
CA GLY A 105 -11.54 23.26 4.82
C GLY A 105 -11.80 24.53 4.02
N LEU A 106 -10.73 25.23 3.61
CA LEU A 106 -10.80 26.43 2.76
C LEU A 106 -10.58 26.10 1.27
N THR A 107 -10.45 24.83 0.91
CA THR A 107 -10.19 24.41 -0.46
C THR A 107 -11.41 23.79 -1.09
N GLU A 108 -11.73 24.25 -2.30
CA GLU A 108 -12.82 23.75 -3.10
C GLU A 108 -12.32 22.70 -4.11
N ILE A 109 -12.97 21.55 -4.12
CA ILE A 109 -12.75 20.52 -5.14
C ILE A 109 -13.85 20.68 -6.18
N SER A 110 -13.44 21.00 -7.41
CA SER A 110 -14.35 21.33 -8.51
C SER A 110 -15.48 20.30 -8.69
N PRO A 111 -16.65 20.71 -9.24
CA PRO A 111 -17.76 19.77 -9.49
C PRO A 111 -17.36 18.57 -10.35
N MET A 112 -16.47 18.76 -11.35
CA MET A 112 -16.00 17.68 -12.20
C MET A 112 -15.15 16.67 -11.43
N ALA A 113 -14.19 17.15 -10.62
CA ALA A 113 -13.37 16.29 -9.76
C ALA A 113 -14.25 15.55 -8.74
N THR A 114 -15.19 16.26 -8.12
CA THR A 114 -16.18 15.70 -7.20
C THR A 114 -16.99 14.56 -7.84
N ALA A 115 -17.52 14.79 -9.04
CA ALA A 115 -18.27 13.78 -9.79
C ALA A 115 -17.40 12.56 -10.10
N LEU A 116 -16.13 12.76 -10.46
CA LEU A 116 -15.18 11.68 -10.74
C LEU A 116 -14.87 10.85 -9.49
N LEU A 117 -14.60 11.49 -8.35
CA LEU A 117 -14.33 10.81 -7.07
C LEU A 117 -15.53 9.95 -6.64
N ARG A 118 -16.76 10.48 -6.82
CA ARG A 118 -18.01 9.75 -6.52
C ARG A 118 -18.25 8.61 -7.51
N ALA A 119 -18.08 8.85 -8.81
CA ALA A 119 -18.28 7.83 -9.85
C ALA A 119 -17.34 6.63 -9.64
N ARG A 120 -16.12 6.87 -9.16
CA ARG A 120 -15.13 5.83 -8.80
C ARG A 120 -15.30 5.27 -7.39
N ARG A 121 -16.34 5.66 -6.65
CA ARG A 121 -16.60 5.24 -5.26
C ARG A 121 -15.38 5.43 -4.33
N LEU A 122 -14.58 6.49 -4.56
CA LEU A 122 -13.42 6.82 -3.73
C LEU A 122 -13.81 7.59 -2.46
N ILE A 123 -15.01 8.18 -2.48
CA ILE A 123 -15.59 8.93 -1.39
C ILE A 123 -17.02 8.43 -1.12
N THR A 124 -17.49 8.66 0.10
CA THR A 124 -18.87 8.44 0.52
C THR A 124 -19.29 9.62 1.41
N ALA A 125 -20.59 9.92 1.43
CA ALA A 125 -21.16 10.94 2.29
C ALA A 125 -22.17 10.32 3.26
N ASP A 126 -22.34 10.93 4.42
CA ASP A 126 -23.42 10.62 5.35
C ASP A 126 -24.65 11.49 5.08
N ASP A 127 -25.67 11.34 5.94
CA ASP A 127 -26.94 12.07 5.83
C ASP A 127 -26.79 13.59 6.10
N HIS A 128 -25.63 14.03 6.57
CA HIS A 128 -25.28 15.43 6.81
C HIS A 128 -24.36 16.00 5.72
N ASP A 129 -24.28 15.32 4.58
CA ASP A 129 -23.40 15.68 3.46
C ASP A 129 -21.89 15.70 3.83
N THR A 130 -21.50 15.07 4.94
CA THR A 130 -20.09 14.98 5.35
C THR A 130 -19.40 13.93 4.51
N VAL A 131 -18.39 14.36 3.77
CA VAL A 131 -17.64 13.53 2.82
C VAL A 131 -16.44 12.90 3.52
N ARG A 132 -16.31 11.58 3.37
CA ARG A 132 -15.17 10.80 3.86
C ARG A 132 -14.63 9.87 2.78
N LEU A 133 -13.37 9.50 2.92
CA LEU A 133 -12.75 8.51 2.05
C LEU A 133 -13.29 7.10 2.32
N THR A 134 -13.55 6.34 1.25
CA THR A 134 -13.86 4.91 1.36
C THR A 134 -12.62 4.12 1.79
N LEU A 135 -12.82 2.92 2.36
CA LEU A 135 -11.69 2.07 2.74
C LEU A 135 -10.78 1.78 1.54
N SER A 136 -11.37 1.54 0.36
CA SER A 136 -10.63 1.25 -0.86
C SER A 136 -9.72 2.40 -1.29
N ALA A 137 -10.22 3.64 -1.25
CA ALA A 137 -9.42 4.81 -1.57
C ALA A 137 -8.22 4.95 -0.63
N ARG A 138 -8.43 4.73 0.68
CA ARG A 138 -7.35 4.84 1.67
C ARG A 138 -6.29 3.75 1.50
N LEU A 139 -6.70 2.51 1.23
CA LEU A 139 -5.75 1.42 0.91
C LEU A 139 -4.97 1.71 -0.37
N GLY A 140 -5.63 2.26 -1.40
CA GLY A 140 -5.00 2.67 -2.64
C GLY A 140 -3.94 3.77 -2.43
N LEU A 141 -4.24 4.75 -1.58
CA LEU A 141 -3.29 5.80 -1.19
C LEU A 141 -2.05 5.23 -0.49
N VAL A 142 -2.24 4.29 0.45
CA VAL A 142 -1.13 3.62 1.16
C VAL A 142 -0.28 2.82 0.18
N ALA A 143 -0.91 2.01 -0.68
CA ALA A 143 -0.21 1.21 -1.67
C ALA A 143 0.60 2.07 -2.66
N ARG A 144 0.08 3.25 -3.00
CA ARG A 144 0.80 4.22 -3.85
C ARG A 144 1.96 4.89 -3.11
N ALA A 145 1.74 5.37 -1.90
CA ALA A 145 2.75 6.07 -1.08
C ALA A 145 3.92 5.14 -0.73
N HIS A 146 3.65 3.85 -0.54
CA HIS A 146 4.64 2.84 -0.18
C HIS A 146 4.93 1.85 -1.32
N GLY A 147 4.90 2.35 -2.55
CA GLY A 147 5.34 1.57 -3.71
C GLY A 147 6.82 1.23 -3.61
N THR A 148 7.16 -0.05 -3.57
CA THR A 148 8.54 -0.52 -3.50
C THR A 148 9.08 -0.94 -4.86
N ARG A 149 10.39 -0.78 -5.08
CA ARG A 149 11.13 -1.28 -6.23
C ARG A 149 12.35 -2.07 -5.76
N THR A 150 12.75 -3.06 -6.54
CA THR A 150 14.00 -3.80 -6.35
C THR A 150 14.86 -3.67 -7.59
N SER A 151 16.17 -3.45 -7.46
CA SER A 151 17.09 -3.46 -8.61
C SER A 151 17.45 -4.89 -9.01
N GLU A 152 17.67 -5.12 -10.30
CA GLU A 152 18.30 -6.37 -10.74
C GLU A 152 19.78 -6.38 -10.34
N PRO A 153 20.33 -7.53 -9.92
CA PRO A 153 21.75 -7.66 -9.70
C PRO A 153 22.52 -7.50 -11.01
N MET A 154 23.66 -6.80 -10.96
CA MET A 154 24.47 -6.53 -12.15
C MET A 154 25.14 -7.78 -12.74
N GLY A 155 25.23 -8.88 -11.98
CA GLY A 155 25.87 -10.10 -12.46
C GLY A 155 27.39 -9.92 -12.51
N TRP A 156 28.03 -10.22 -13.64
CA TRP A 156 29.47 -10.02 -13.79
C TRP A 156 29.77 -8.57 -14.17
N ALA A 157 30.38 -7.82 -13.26
CA ALA A 157 30.69 -6.41 -13.43
C ALA A 157 32.17 -6.16 -13.12
N ARG A 158 32.73 -5.06 -13.65
CA ARG A 158 34.07 -4.65 -13.26
C ARG A 158 34.03 -3.99 -11.87
N PRO A 159 35.11 -4.07 -11.08
CA PRO A 159 35.19 -3.38 -9.79
C PRO A 159 34.86 -1.87 -9.87
N SER A 160 35.19 -1.22 -10.98
CA SER A 160 34.85 0.18 -11.25
C SER A 160 33.35 0.45 -11.35
N ASP A 161 32.58 -0.51 -11.89
CA ASP A 161 31.16 -0.34 -12.19
C ASP A 161 30.30 -0.48 -10.92
N ILE A 162 30.88 -1.09 -9.87
CA ILE A 162 30.27 -1.32 -8.55
C ILE A 162 30.80 -0.36 -7.48
N GLY A 163 31.53 0.70 -7.87
CA GLY A 163 32.08 1.71 -6.96
C GLY A 163 33.22 1.22 -6.06
N MET A 164 33.82 0.06 -6.33
CA MET A 164 34.94 -0.51 -5.57
C MET A 164 36.29 0.02 -6.06
N HIS A 165 36.43 1.35 -6.08
CA HIS A 165 37.68 2.02 -6.51
C HIS A 165 38.83 1.85 -5.49
N SER A 166 38.52 1.66 -4.20
CA SER A 166 39.49 1.66 -3.10
C SER A 166 39.95 0.28 -2.64
N LEU A 167 39.20 -0.79 -2.92
CA LEU A 167 39.48 -2.15 -2.41
C LEU A 167 40.28 -3.05 -3.37
N THR A 168 40.66 -2.52 -4.54
CA THR A 168 41.24 -3.33 -5.63
C THR A 168 42.52 -2.74 -6.22
N ALA A 169 43.43 -2.33 -5.34
CA ALA A 169 44.82 -2.03 -5.70
C ALA A 169 45.50 -3.31 -6.25
N GLY A 170 45.35 -3.56 -7.56
CA GLY A 170 45.89 -4.74 -8.25
C GLY A 170 45.01 -5.27 -9.38
N LEU A 171 43.69 -5.09 -9.32
CA LEU A 171 42.76 -5.50 -10.38
C LEU A 171 42.50 -4.38 -11.39
N ASN A 172 42.61 -3.11 -10.99
CA ASN A 172 42.49 -1.96 -11.92
C ASN A 172 43.80 -1.68 -12.68
N ARG A 173 44.43 -2.70 -13.28
CA ARG A 173 45.56 -2.45 -14.21
C ARG A 173 45.01 -1.84 -15.51
N PRO A 174 45.53 -0.68 -15.97
CA PRO A 174 45.17 -0.12 -17.27
C PRO A 174 45.49 -1.15 -18.36
N GLY A 175 44.53 -1.40 -19.26
CA GLY A 175 44.66 -2.38 -20.35
C GLY A 175 43.62 -3.52 -20.41
N ARG A 176 42.46 -3.39 -19.73
CA ARG A 176 41.35 -4.38 -19.76
C ARG A 176 41.69 -5.80 -19.26
N ARG A 177 42.79 -5.98 -18.51
CA ARG A 177 43.15 -7.27 -17.88
C ARG A 177 42.58 -7.46 -16.46
N ALA A 178 41.73 -6.56 -16.01
CA ALA A 178 41.02 -6.65 -14.74
C ALA A 178 40.04 -7.84 -14.77
N GLY A 179 40.11 -8.73 -13.77
CA GLY A 179 39.10 -9.77 -13.58
C GLY A 179 37.72 -9.17 -13.35
N VAL A 180 36.68 -9.80 -13.90
CA VAL A 180 35.28 -9.48 -13.58
C VAL A 180 34.92 -10.05 -12.21
N LEU A 181 34.14 -9.31 -11.43
CA LEU A 181 33.58 -9.77 -10.15
C LEU A 181 32.09 -10.03 -10.33
N ARG A 182 31.57 -11.05 -9.65
CA ARG A 182 30.14 -11.32 -9.61
C ARG A 182 29.50 -10.47 -8.50
N SER A 183 28.68 -9.50 -8.88
CA SER A 183 27.81 -8.74 -7.98
C SER A 183 26.40 -9.35 -7.97
N SER A 184 26.03 -9.92 -6.82
CA SER A 184 24.65 -10.34 -6.53
C SER A 184 23.82 -9.23 -5.86
N ALA A 185 24.43 -8.09 -5.55
CA ALA A 185 23.80 -7.04 -4.76
C ALA A 185 22.52 -6.53 -5.44
N SER A 186 21.44 -6.48 -4.69
CA SER A 186 20.15 -5.95 -5.11
C SER A 186 19.67 -4.97 -4.07
N VAL A 187 19.13 -3.83 -4.49
CA VAL A 187 18.69 -2.76 -3.59
C VAL A 187 17.17 -2.74 -3.55
N ALA A 188 16.62 -2.64 -2.35
CA ALA A 188 15.20 -2.38 -2.13
C ALA A 188 15.00 -0.90 -1.80
N THR A 189 14.12 -0.24 -2.54
CA THR A 189 13.74 1.16 -2.30
C THR A 189 12.22 1.31 -2.21
N CYS A 190 11.76 2.36 -1.51
CA CYS A 190 10.35 2.71 -1.40
C CYS A 190 10.12 4.19 -1.74
N THR A 191 9.00 4.51 -2.38
CA THR A 191 8.61 5.89 -2.71
C THR A 191 8.56 6.82 -1.50
N CYS A 192 8.29 6.31 -0.29
CA CYS A 192 8.28 7.11 0.93
C CYS A 192 9.68 7.52 1.43
N GLY A 193 10.76 7.01 0.83
CA GLY A 193 12.14 7.32 1.22
C GLY A 193 12.64 6.60 2.48
N ALA A 194 11.75 6.05 3.32
CA ALA A 194 12.14 5.37 4.56
C ALA A 194 12.84 4.01 4.36
N LEU A 195 12.67 3.40 3.18
CA LEU A 195 13.37 2.18 2.80
C LEU A 195 14.38 2.49 1.70
N SER A 196 15.66 2.35 2.04
CA SER A 196 16.79 2.24 1.10
C SER A 196 17.77 1.25 1.70
N ALA A 197 17.66 -0.02 1.31
CA ALA A 197 18.43 -1.10 1.90
C ALA A 197 19.11 -1.95 0.82
N HIS A 198 20.37 -2.29 1.05
CA HIS A 198 21.13 -3.22 0.22
C HIS A 198 20.83 -4.64 0.69
N GLY A 199 20.15 -5.43 -0.14
CA GLY A 199 20.11 -6.89 -0.01
C GLY A 199 21.38 -7.49 -0.59
N GLY A 200 21.95 -8.48 0.10
CA GLY A 200 23.06 -9.26 -0.42
C GLY A 200 22.70 -10.00 -1.71
N ASP A 201 21.41 -10.31 -1.88
CA ASP A 201 20.83 -10.86 -3.11
C ASP A 201 19.41 -10.32 -3.41
N ARG A 202 18.86 -10.77 -4.54
CA ARG A 202 17.53 -10.38 -5.03
C ARG A 202 16.40 -10.82 -4.11
N ASP A 203 16.51 -11.99 -3.48
CA ASP A 203 15.45 -12.53 -2.64
C ASP A 203 15.43 -11.85 -1.27
N GLU A 204 16.59 -11.46 -0.75
CA GLU A 204 16.72 -10.58 0.39
C GLU A 204 16.13 -9.19 0.11
N ALA A 205 16.47 -8.55 -1.02
CA ALA A 205 15.87 -7.27 -1.39
C ALA A 205 14.34 -7.35 -1.50
N ARG A 206 13.80 -8.45 -2.06
CA ARG A 206 12.35 -8.71 -2.11
C ARG A 206 11.75 -8.91 -0.72
N ARG A 207 12.41 -9.65 0.18
CA ARG A 207 11.97 -9.82 1.57
C ARG A 207 11.92 -8.48 2.30
N LEU A 208 12.95 -7.64 2.16
CA LEU A 208 13.00 -6.30 2.76
C LEU A 208 11.88 -5.41 2.24
N ALA A 209 11.67 -5.38 0.91
CA ALA A 209 10.58 -4.62 0.30
C ALA A 209 9.20 -5.11 0.81
N LEU A 210 8.98 -6.42 0.89
CA LEU A 210 7.73 -7.00 1.39
C LEU A 210 7.51 -6.69 2.88
N ALA A 211 8.54 -6.84 3.71
CA ALA A 211 8.49 -6.53 5.13
C ALA A 211 8.11 -5.06 5.38
N HIS A 212 8.72 -4.14 4.63
CA HIS A 212 8.40 -2.72 4.72
C HIS A 212 6.94 -2.43 4.32
N ARG A 213 6.42 -3.04 3.25
CA ARG A 213 4.99 -2.88 2.89
C ARG A 213 4.05 -3.40 3.98
N HIS A 214 4.42 -4.51 4.63
CA HIS A 214 3.66 -5.04 5.75
C HIS A 214 3.64 -4.08 6.93
N GLU A 215 4.80 -3.52 7.28
CA GLU A 215 4.95 -2.56 8.37
C GLU A 215 4.11 -1.30 8.13
N MET A 216 4.22 -0.69 6.95
CA MET A 216 3.49 0.53 6.59
C MET A 216 1.98 0.31 6.54
N THR A 217 1.54 -0.84 6.02
CA THR A 217 0.11 -1.18 6.00
C THR A 217 -0.41 -1.45 7.42
N ALA A 218 0.36 -2.12 8.27
CA ALA A 218 0.00 -2.35 9.67
C ALA A 218 -0.11 -1.03 10.46
N ALA A 219 0.86 -0.12 10.29
CA ALA A 219 0.83 1.21 10.90
C ALA A 219 -0.40 2.02 10.44
N PHE A 220 -0.73 1.95 9.15
CA PHE A 220 -1.96 2.54 8.63
C PHE A 220 -3.21 1.94 9.29
N VAL A 221 -3.34 0.62 9.36
CA VAL A 221 -4.49 -0.04 10.01
C VAL A 221 -4.61 0.34 11.50
N ALA A 222 -3.48 0.49 12.20
CA ALA A 222 -3.47 0.98 13.58
C ALA A 222 -4.09 2.38 13.69
N SER A 223 -3.74 3.30 12.78
CA SER A 223 -4.28 4.67 12.73
C SER A 223 -5.80 4.73 12.46
N LEU A 224 -6.35 3.70 11.81
CA LEU A 224 -7.80 3.58 11.59
C LEU A 224 -8.56 3.29 12.87
N SER A 225 -7.91 2.69 13.87
CA SER A 225 -8.57 2.21 15.09
C SER A 225 -8.70 3.31 16.14
N THR A 226 -7.74 4.23 16.20
CA THR A 226 -7.76 5.38 17.10
C THR A 226 -8.86 6.37 16.71
N THR A 227 -9.06 6.64 15.41
CA THR A 227 -10.06 7.62 14.93
C THR A 227 -11.51 7.22 15.26
N THR A 228 -11.83 5.92 15.36
CA THR A 228 -13.20 5.47 15.68
C THR A 228 -13.52 5.58 17.17
N THR A 229 -12.51 5.50 18.05
CA THR A 229 -12.72 5.57 19.50
C THR A 229 -13.06 6.99 19.93
N THR A 230 -12.42 8.00 19.33
CA THR A 230 -12.69 9.42 19.58
C THR A 230 -14.10 9.84 19.12
N ALA A 231 -14.64 9.22 18.07
CA ALA A 231 -15.97 9.54 17.54
C ALA A 231 -17.15 8.93 18.34
N ILE A 232 -16.90 7.96 19.22
CA ILE A 232 -17.92 7.35 20.09
C ILE A 232 -17.91 7.99 21.50
N THR A 233 -16.84 8.72 21.83
CA THR A 233 -16.64 9.37 23.14
C THR A 233 -16.82 10.89 23.12
N ALA A 234 -17.13 11.46 21.95
CA ALA A 234 -17.48 12.86 21.74
C ALA A 234 -18.96 12.97 21.38
#